data_AF-A0A7Z9L3C4-F1
#
_entry.id   AF-A0A7Z9L3C4-F1
#
_cell.length_a   1.000
_cell.length_b   1.000
_cell.length_c   1.000
_cell.angle_alpha   90.00
_cell.angle_beta   90.00
_cell.angle_gamma   90.00
#
_symmetry.space_group_name_H-M   'P 1'
#
loop_
_entity.id
_entity.type
_entity.pdbx_description
1 polymer ?
#
loop_
_entity_poly.entity_id
_entity_poly.type
_entity_poly.pdbx_seq_one_letter_code
_entity_poly.pdbx_strand_id
1 'polypeptide(L)'
;MVARTGYTGEHGYELYLPAGDLPQIWTTLLALGAPSGIKPCGLSARDLLRLEAGFLLYGNDISEDTTPLEAGVEWVVRYSKPDFIGKDAILKQKETGISRRLIAFEMLQTAVPRRDYPISSGEQDIGIVTSGNFFPHKQQGVGMGYVKTPYSTLGTEISVAIRCRSVPAVVAKPPFHKKK
;
A
#
# COMPACT_ATOMS: atom_id res chain seq x y z
N MET A 1 13.12 9.88 -21.61
CA MET A 1 13.01 10.62 -20.33
C MET A 1 13.51 9.73 -19.20
N VAL A 2 14.28 10.29 -18.27
CA VAL A 2 14.72 9.60 -17.05
C VAL A 2 14.13 10.33 -15.86
N ALA A 3 13.36 9.62 -15.04
CA ALA A 3 12.73 10.18 -13.85
C ALA A 3 13.29 9.49 -12.60
N ARG A 4 13.64 10.26 -11.56
CA ARG A 4 14.03 9.72 -10.25
C ARG A 4 12.78 9.41 -9.43
N THR A 5 12.05 8.40 -9.87
CA THR A 5 10.77 7.93 -9.33
C THR A 5 10.78 6.40 -9.27
N GLY A 6 9.78 5.82 -8.60
CA GLY A 6 9.62 4.38 -8.53
C GLY A 6 8.51 3.96 -7.56
N TYR A 7 8.14 2.69 -7.64
CA TYR A 7 7.02 2.11 -6.89
C TYR A 7 7.46 1.05 -5.87
N THR A 8 8.72 1.08 -5.45
CA THR A 8 9.30 0.12 -4.48
C THR A 8 9.62 0.73 -3.12
N GLY A 9 9.57 2.06 -2.99
CA GLY A 9 10.06 2.78 -1.81
C GLY A 9 11.58 2.93 -1.73
N GLU A 10 12.31 2.26 -2.61
CA GLU A 10 13.77 2.28 -2.71
C GLU A 10 14.28 3.35 -3.67
N HIS A 11 15.60 3.63 -3.60
CA HIS A 11 16.25 4.45 -4.62
C HIS A 11 16.18 3.78 -5.99
N GLY A 12 15.74 4.54 -6.99
CA GLY A 12 15.58 4.03 -8.34
C GLY A 12 15.24 5.11 -9.36
N TYR A 13 15.09 4.66 -10.60
CA TYR A 13 14.73 5.49 -11.74
C TYR A 13 13.70 4.76 -12.60
N GLU A 14 12.82 5.51 -13.24
CA GLU A 14 11.94 5.05 -14.31
C GLU A 14 12.45 5.59 -15.65
N LEU A 15 12.62 4.70 -16.62
CA LEU A 15 13.13 5.00 -17.96
C LEU A 15 12.01 4.90 -18.99
N TYR A 16 11.71 6.03 -19.65
CA TYR A 16 10.72 6.10 -20.72
C TYR A 16 11.44 6.33 -22.04
N LEU A 17 11.42 5.32 -22.90
CA LEU A 17 12.28 5.20 -24.08
C LEU A 17 11.46 4.70 -25.28
N PRO A 18 11.87 4.98 -26.53
CA PRO A 18 11.26 4.39 -27.71
C PRO A 18 11.30 2.86 -27.67
N ALA A 19 10.20 2.22 -28.10
CA ALA A 19 10.06 0.77 -28.00
C ALA A 19 11.16 -0.02 -28.74
N GLY A 20 11.65 0.52 -29.86
CA GLY A 20 12.73 -0.10 -30.65
C GLY A 20 14.06 -0.21 -29.90
N ASP A 21 14.33 0.68 -28.95
CA ASP A 21 15.60 0.72 -28.22
C ASP A 21 15.58 -0.15 -26.95
N LEU A 22 14.39 -0.53 -26.46
CA LEU A 22 14.22 -1.22 -25.18
C LEU A 22 14.99 -2.55 -25.08
N PRO A 23 15.03 -3.44 -26.09
CA PRO A 23 15.73 -4.72 -25.96
C PRO A 23 17.25 -4.54 -25.76
N GLN A 24 17.85 -3.61 -26.50
CA GLN A 24 19.27 -3.30 -26.37
C GLN A 24 19.56 -2.67 -24.99
N ILE A 25 18.80 -1.64 -24.61
CA ILE A 25 18.99 -0.93 -23.35
C ILE A 25 18.82 -1.88 -22.15
N TRP A 26 17.81 -2.73 -22.17
CA TRP A 26 17.59 -3.75 -21.14
C TRP A 26 18.81 -4.65 -20.96
N THR A 27 19.33 -5.18 -22.06
CA THR A 27 20.48 -6.10 -22.06
C THR A 27 21.75 -5.38 -21.57
N THR A 28 21.97 -4.15 -22.03
CA THR A 28 23.10 -3.31 -21.60
C THR A 28 23.05 -3.00 -20.10
N LEU A 29 21.89 -2.63 -19.55
CA LEU A 29 21.74 -2.35 -18.13
C LEU A 29 22.03 -3.59 -17.26
N LEU A 30 21.54 -4.76 -17.67
CA LEU A 30 21.82 -6.02 -16.95
C LEU A 30 23.31 -6.37 -16.99
N ALA A 31 23.97 -6.21 -18.14
CA ALA A 31 25.40 -6.47 -18.26
C ALA A 31 26.24 -5.51 -17.39
N LEU A 32 25.93 -4.21 -17.44
CA LEU A 32 26.63 -3.18 -16.64
C LEU A 32 26.39 -3.33 -15.14
N GLY A 33 25.19 -3.72 -14.73
CA GLY A 33 24.83 -3.91 -13.33
C GLY A 33 25.24 -5.28 -12.74
N ALA A 34 25.73 -6.21 -13.56
CA ALA A 34 26.09 -7.56 -13.11
C ALA A 34 27.11 -7.58 -11.95
N PRO A 35 28.17 -6.73 -11.91
CA PRO A 35 29.08 -6.65 -10.76
C PRO A 35 28.40 -6.21 -9.45
N SER A 36 27.28 -5.49 -9.55
CA SER A 36 26.47 -5.08 -8.40
C SER A 36 25.31 -6.05 -8.09
N GLY A 37 25.23 -7.17 -8.82
CA GLY A 37 24.21 -8.20 -8.61
C GLY A 37 22.81 -7.83 -9.11
N ILE A 38 22.69 -6.97 -10.13
CA ILE A 38 21.40 -6.62 -10.73
C ILE A 38 20.66 -7.89 -11.20
N LYS A 39 19.34 -7.92 -11.00
CA LYS A 39 18.48 -9.04 -11.43
C LYS A 39 17.16 -8.51 -11.96
N PRO A 40 16.54 -9.19 -12.94
CA PRO A 40 15.16 -8.90 -13.31
C PRO A 40 14.24 -9.26 -12.14
N CYS A 41 13.26 -8.40 -11.89
CA CYS A 41 12.26 -8.58 -10.84
C CYS A 41 10.84 -8.55 -11.44
N GLY A 42 10.00 -9.47 -11.00
CA GLY A 42 8.63 -9.62 -11.50
C GLY A 42 7.58 -8.86 -10.68
N LEU A 43 6.32 -9.04 -11.08
CA LEU A 43 5.17 -8.36 -10.48
C LEU A 43 4.98 -8.68 -9.00
N SER A 44 5.22 -9.92 -8.57
CA SER A 44 5.06 -10.30 -7.16
C SER A 44 6.05 -9.58 -6.24
N ALA A 45 7.29 -9.38 -6.69
CA ALA A 45 8.28 -8.60 -5.95
C ALA A 45 7.88 -7.12 -5.88
N ARG A 46 7.36 -6.56 -6.99
CA ARG A 46 6.85 -5.18 -7.03
C ARG A 46 5.67 -4.99 -6.07
N ASP A 47 4.71 -5.92 -6.04
CA ASP A 47 3.54 -5.84 -5.17
C ASP A 47 3.90 -5.98 -3.68
N LEU A 48 4.93 -6.77 -3.35
CA LEU A 48 5.46 -6.81 -2.00
C LEU A 48 6.12 -5.46 -1.62
N LEU A 49 7.08 -4.98 -2.43
CA LEU A 49 7.85 -3.77 -2.10
C LEU A 49 6.98 -2.52 -1.99
N ARG A 50 5.97 -2.37 -2.87
CA ARG A 50 5.02 -1.26 -2.77
C ARG A 50 4.22 -1.31 -1.48
N LEU A 51 3.80 -2.50 -1.05
CA LEU A 51 3.01 -2.68 0.16
C LEU A 51 3.87 -2.38 1.39
N GLU A 52 5.12 -2.85 1.38
CA GLU A 52 6.11 -2.52 2.40
C GLU A 52 6.35 -1.02 2.53
N ALA A 53 6.40 -0.30 1.40
CA ALA A 53 6.59 1.14 1.36
C ALA A 53 5.33 1.95 1.75
N GLY A 54 4.17 1.31 1.83
CA GLY A 54 2.91 2.00 2.10
C GLY A 54 2.23 2.58 0.85
N PHE A 55 2.58 2.12 -0.35
CA PHE A 55 2.02 2.62 -1.60
C PHE A 55 0.70 1.94 -1.98
N LEU A 56 -0.23 2.76 -2.48
CA LEU A 56 -1.60 2.40 -2.79
C LEU A 56 -1.74 1.82 -4.20
N LEU A 57 -2.37 0.66 -4.32
CA LEU A 57 -2.69 0.04 -5.60
C LEU A 57 -4.13 0.36 -6.01
N TYR A 58 -4.31 1.02 -7.15
CA TYR A 58 -5.64 1.25 -7.71
C TYR A 58 -6.32 -0.07 -8.09
N GLY A 59 -7.62 -0.14 -7.79
CA GLY A 59 -8.41 -1.37 -7.87
C GLY A 59 -8.30 -2.24 -6.62
N ASN A 60 -7.42 -1.93 -5.66
CA ASN A 60 -7.29 -2.61 -4.36
C ASN A 60 -7.50 -1.64 -3.20
N ASP A 61 -6.53 -0.74 -2.96
CA ASP A 61 -6.50 0.16 -1.81
C ASP A 61 -7.26 1.47 -2.09
N ILE A 62 -7.35 1.83 -3.37
CA ILE A 62 -8.16 2.95 -3.86
C ILE A 62 -8.97 2.52 -5.07
N SER A 63 -10.17 3.07 -5.19
CA SER A 63 -11.10 2.92 -6.31
C SER A 63 -11.95 4.20 -6.46
N GLU A 64 -12.89 4.18 -7.39
CA GLU A 64 -13.92 5.20 -7.57
C GLU A 64 -14.80 5.39 -6.32
N ASP A 65 -14.85 4.39 -5.43
CA ASP A 65 -15.66 4.41 -4.20
C ASP A 65 -14.88 4.91 -2.97
N THR A 66 -13.63 5.33 -3.15
CA THR A 66 -12.77 5.78 -2.05
C THR A 66 -12.27 7.19 -2.27
N THR A 67 -12.12 7.93 -1.18
CA THR A 67 -11.65 9.31 -1.20
C THR A 67 -10.19 9.43 -0.72
N PRO A 68 -9.46 10.49 -1.11
CA PRO A 68 -8.11 10.74 -0.59
C PRO A 68 -8.03 10.83 0.93
N LEU A 69 -9.10 11.29 1.59
CA LEU A 69 -9.17 11.40 3.05
C LEU A 69 -9.28 10.02 3.70
N GLU A 70 -10.16 9.16 3.19
CA GLU A 70 -10.30 7.77 3.67
C GLU A 70 -9.00 6.99 3.43
N ALA A 71 -8.37 7.17 2.27
CA ALA A 71 -7.11 6.49 1.90
C ALA A 71 -5.86 7.06 2.60
N GLY A 72 -6.00 8.12 3.41
CA GLY A 72 -4.89 8.72 4.16
C GLY A 72 -3.88 9.48 3.29
N VAL A 73 -4.26 9.86 2.07
CA VAL A 73 -3.42 10.60 1.10
C VAL A 73 -3.91 12.02 0.87
N GLU A 74 -4.61 12.61 1.84
CA GLU A 74 -5.06 14.02 1.78
C GLU A 74 -3.93 14.99 1.40
N TRP A 75 -2.67 14.69 1.77
CA TRP A 75 -1.51 15.51 1.46
C TRP A 75 -1.27 15.75 -0.04
N VAL A 76 -1.82 14.91 -0.93
CA VAL A 76 -1.74 15.12 -2.39
C VAL A 76 -2.81 16.09 -2.92
N VAL A 77 -3.79 16.47 -2.10
CA VAL A 77 -4.90 17.34 -2.50
C VAL A 77 -4.51 18.80 -2.30
N ARG A 78 -4.47 19.56 -3.40
CA ARG A 78 -4.17 21.01 -3.37
C ARG A 78 -5.45 21.84 -3.26
N TYR A 79 -5.95 22.00 -2.05
CA TYR A 79 -7.18 22.77 -1.75
C TYR A 79 -7.14 24.23 -2.19
N SER A 80 -5.95 24.83 -2.28
CA SER A 80 -5.77 26.21 -2.74
C SER A 80 -6.00 26.42 -4.24
N LYS A 81 -6.13 25.35 -5.04
CA LYS A 81 -6.54 25.50 -6.44
C LYS A 81 -7.94 26.12 -6.52
N PRO A 82 -8.19 27.09 -7.42
CA PRO A 82 -9.50 27.70 -7.57
C PRO A 82 -10.61 26.67 -7.79
N ASP A 83 -10.36 25.68 -8.64
CA ASP A 83 -11.30 24.60 -8.93
C ASP A 83 -10.57 23.30 -9.35
N PHE A 84 -11.23 22.16 -9.12
CA PHE A 84 -10.89 20.83 -9.64
C PHE A 84 -12.07 19.87 -9.48
N ILE A 85 -12.15 18.84 -10.33
CA ILE A 85 -13.20 17.82 -10.28
C ILE A 85 -13.21 17.16 -8.89
N GLY A 86 -14.35 17.24 -8.20
CA GLY A 86 -14.55 16.65 -6.86
C GLY A 86 -14.20 17.57 -5.68
N LYS A 87 -13.82 18.83 -5.91
CA LYS A 87 -13.44 19.78 -4.84
C LYS A 87 -14.50 19.91 -3.75
N ASP A 88 -15.74 20.18 -4.11
CA ASP A 88 -16.83 20.41 -3.14
C ASP A 88 -17.11 19.15 -2.29
N ALA A 89 -17.06 17.97 -2.92
CA ALA A 89 -17.28 16.70 -2.22
C ALA A 89 -16.19 16.44 -1.16
N ILE A 90 -14.92 16.69 -1.51
CA ILE A 90 -13.80 16.52 -0.59
C ILE A 90 -13.85 17.56 0.54
N LEU A 91 -14.18 18.82 0.24
CA LEU A 91 -14.33 19.87 1.26
C LEU A 91 -15.45 19.52 2.25
N LYS A 92 -16.60 19.09 1.75
CA LYS A 92 -17.70 18.63 2.60
C LYS A 92 -17.30 17.44 3.47
N GLN A 93 -16.60 16.46 2.90
CA GLN A 93 -16.12 15.29 3.65
C GLN A 93 -15.14 15.67 4.77
N LYS A 94 -14.31 16.70 4.53
CA LYS A 94 -13.38 17.23 5.54
C LYS A 94 -14.13 17.84 6.74
N GLU A 95 -15.25 18.51 6.49
CA GLU A 95 -16.10 19.08 7.53
C GLU A 95 -16.88 18.00 8.30
N THR A 96 -17.42 17.00 7.59
CA THR A 96 -18.23 15.94 8.20
C THR A 96 -17.40 14.84 8.85
N GLY A 97 -16.13 14.71 8.48
CA GLY A 97 -15.28 13.59 8.84
C GLY A 97 -15.51 12.33 7.99
N ILE A 98 -14.67 11.32 8.22
CA ILE A 98 -14.70 10.02 7.53
C ILE A 98 -15.23 8.92 8.47
N SER A 99 -16.03 8.00 7.94
CA SER A 99 -16.57 6.84 8.69
C SER A 99 -15.63 5.64 8.69
N ARG A 100 -14.75 5.55 7.69
CA ARG A 100 -13.72 4.53 7.55
C ARG A 100 -12.39 5.14 7.14
N ARG A 101 -11.30 4.44 7.41
CA ARG A 101 -9.93 4.84 7.07
C ARG A 101 -9.13 3.62 6.63
N LEU A 102 -8.32 3.79 5.59
CA LEU A 102 -7.31 2.83 5.20
C LEU A 102 -6.21 2.81 6.25
N ILE A 103 -5.98 1.64 6.84
CA ILE A 103 -4.87 1.37 7.73
C ILE A 103 -3.87 0.45 7.06
N ALA A 104 -2.64 0.46 7.58
CA ALA A 104 -1.70 -0.63 7.38
C ALA A 104 -1.61 -1.44 8.69
N PHE A 105 -1.29 -2.73 8.59
CA PHE A 105 -1.20 -3.60 9.76
C PHE A 105 -0.16 -4.70 9.57
N GLU A 106 0.35 -5.20 10.70
CA GLU A 106 1.25 -6.35 10.77
C GLU A 106 0.55 -7.51 11.48
N MET A 107 0.65 -8.73 10.94
CA MET A 107 0.15 -9.93 11.60
C MET A 107 1.07 -10.28 12.79
N LEU A 108 0.47 -10.63 13.94
CA LEU A 108 1.23 -11.03 15.12
C LEU A 108 1.62 -12.53 15.10
N GLN A 109 1.18 -13.26 14.08
CA GLN A 109 1.46 -14.67 13.84
C GLN A 109 1.86 -14.91 12.38
N THR A 110 2.47 -16.06 12.09
CA THR A 110 2.81 -16.48 10.72
C THR A 110 1.56 -16.83 9.92
N ALA A 111 0.90 -15.79 9.40
CA ALA A 111 -0.23 -15.89 8.50
C ALA A 111 -0.15 -14.76 7.46
N VAL A 112 -0.71 -14.98 6.28
CA VAL A 112 -0.68 -14.00 5.18
C VAL A 112 -2.11 -13.52 4.92
N PRO A 113 -2.41 -12.24 5.18
CA PRO A 113 -3.71 -11.68 4.86
C PRO A 113 -3.88 -11.61 3.33
N ARG A 114 -5.12 -11.70 2.85
CA ARG A 114 -5.45 -11.53 1.43
C ARG A 114 -6.60 -10.56 1.31
N ARG A 115 -6.72 -9.98 0.12
CA ARG A 115 -7.86 -9.14 -0.25
C ARG A 115 -9.18 -9.83 0.11
N ASP A 116 -10.13 -9.02 0.54
CA ASP A 116 -11.50 -9.38 0.91
C ASP A 116 -11.64 -10.18 2.22
N TYR A 117 -10.55 -10.39 2.96
CA TYR A 117 -10.64 -10.95 4.30
C TYR A 117 -11.26 -9.95 5.28
N PRO A 118 -12.27 -10.36 6.08
CA PRO A 118 -12.83 -9.52 7.14
C PRO A 118 -11.80 -9.14 8.19
N ILE A 119 -11.93 -7.92 8.70
CA ILE A 119 -11.18 -7.39 9.84
C ILE A 119 -12.16 -7.22 11.00
N SER A 120 -11.83 -7.78 12.16
CA SER A 120 -12.64 -7.66 13.37
C SER A 120 -11.87 -7.08 14.55
N SER A 121 -12.59 -6.56 15.54
CA SER A 121 -12.08 -6.26 16.87
C SER A 121 -12.98 -6.98 17.88
N GLY A 122 -12.45 -8.03 18.51
CA GLY A 122 -13.28 -9.01 19.21
C GLY A 122 -14.28 -9.67 18.26
N GLU A 123 -15.57 -9.62 18.62
CA GLU A 123 -16.68 -10.17 17.83
C GLU A 123 -17.22 -9.20 16.77
N GLN A 124 -16.76 -7.94 16.78
CA GLN A 124 -17.29 -6.91 15.91
C GLN A 124 -16.56 -6.87 14.57
N ASP A 125 -17.29 -6.97 13.47
CA ASP A 125 -16.77 -6.64 12.13
C ASP A 125 -16.55 -5.12 12.01
N ILE A 126 -15.31 -4.76 11.71
CA ILE A 126 -14.86 -3.36 11.62
C ILE A 126 -14.36 -3.00 10.23
N GLY A 127 -14.20 -3.94 9.29
CA GLY A 127 -13.51 -3.62 8.05
C GLY A 127 -13.14 -4.81 7.16
N ILE A 128 -12.35 -4.51 6.14
CA ILE A 128 -11.94 -5.49 5.13
C ILE A 128 -10.52 -5.22 4.65
N VAL A 129 -9.77 -6.30 4.40
CA VAL A 129 -8.42 -6.25 3.83
C VAL A 129 -8.48 -5.90 2.35
N THR A 130 -7.67 -4.94 1.91
CA THR A 130 -7.54 -4.53 0.50
C THR A 130 -6.30 -5.14 -0.16
N SER A 131 -5.20 -5.21 0.57
CA SER A 131 -3.91 -5.73 0.12
C SER A 131 -3.26 -6.52 1.24
N GLY A 132 -2.55 -7.59 0.88
CA GLY A 132 -1.85 -8.41 1.85
C GLY A 132 -0.77 -9.24 1.20
N ASN A 133 0.38 -9.33 1.85
CA ASN A 133 1.51 -10.11 1.35
C ASN A 133 2.36 -10.64 2.51
N PHE A 134 3.21 -11.63 2.22
CA PHE A 134 4.17 -12.14 3.18
C PHE A 134 5.40 -11.23 3.19
N PHE A 135 5.83 -10.80 4.38
CA PHE A 135 7.01 -9.98 4.56
C PHE A 135 8.20 -10.86 4.97
N PRO A 136 9.16 -11.14 4.06
CA PRO A 136 10.23 -12.11 4.33
C PRO A 136 11.15 -11.71 5.47
N HIS A 137 11.35 -10.42 5.70
CA HIS A 137 12.24 -9.91 6.74
C HIS A 137 11.75 -10.20 8.16
N LYS A 138 10.43 -10.17 8.40
CA LYS A 138 9.82 -10.49 9.71
C LYS A 138 9.19 -11.88 9.79
N GLN A 139 9.15 -12.62 8.67
CA GLN A 139 8.47 -13.92 8.57
C GLN A 139 6.98 -13.85 9.00
N GLN A 140 6.33 -12.72 8.72
CA GLN A 140 4.97 -12.40 9.11
C GLN A 140 4.21 -11.80 7.92
N GLY A 141 2.88 -11.84 7.94
CA GLY A 141 2.07 -11.12 6.97
C GLY A 141 2.00 -9.64 7.29
N VAL A 142 1.94 -8.83 6.24
CA VAL A 142 1.60 -7.40 6.33
C VAL A 142 0.45 -7.11 5.38
N GLY A 143 -0.32 -6.08 5.66
CA GLY A 143 -1.46 -5.73 4.83
C GLY A 143 -1.93 -4.31 5.00
N MET A 144 -2.89 -3.96 4.16
CA MET A 144 -3.71 -2.77 4.24
C MET A 144 -5.18 -3.15 4.22
N GLY A 145 -6.02 -2.31 4.80
CA GLY A 145 -7.46 -2.53 4.81
C GLY A 145 -8.23 -1.32 5.31
N TYR A 146 -9.48 -1.19 4.89
CA TYR A 146 -10.36 -0.15 5.42
C TYR A 146 -10.98 -0.64 6.72
N VAL A 147 -10.86 0.15 7.78
CA VAL A 147 -11.53 -0.07 9.06
C VAL A 147 -12.38 1.14 9.43
N LYS A 148 -13.40 0.93 10.27
CA LYS A 148 -14.14 2.02 10.92
C LYS A 148 -13.16 2.97 11.64
N THR A 149 -13.37 4.27 11.52
CA THR A 149 -12.44 5.32 12.01
C THR A 149 -11.95 5.14 13.46
N PRO A 150 -12.79 4.72 14.43
CA PRO A 150 -12.34 4.49 15.82
C PRO A 150 -11.23 3.43 15.98
N TYR A 151 -11.10 2.51 15.02
CA TYR A 151 -10.10 1.42 15.04
C TYR A 151 -8.85 1.73 14.21
N SER A 152 -8.70 2.97 13.73
CA SER A 152 -7.62 3.35 12.83
C SER A 152 -6.33 3.84 13.51
N THR A 153 -6.32 3.86 14.84
CA THR A 153 -5.20 4.34 15.64
C THR A 153 -4.03 3.35 15.60
N LEU A 154 -2.79 3.87 15.51
CA LEU A 154 -1.60 3.03 15.57
C LEU A 154 -1.54 2.25 16.89
N GLY A 155 -1.15 0.99 16.82
CA GLY A 155 -1.09 0.09 17.98
C GLY A 155 -2.44 -0.56 18.36
N THR A 156 -3.54 -0.20 17.70
CA THR A 156 -4.82 -0.88 17.90
C THR A 156 -4.72 -2.36 17.50
N GLU A 157 -5.14 -3.25 18.38
CA GLU A 157 -5.25 -4.68 18.09
C GLU A 157 -6.50 -4.97 17.27
N ILE A 158 -6.33 -5.75 16.21
CA ILE A 158 -7.37 -6.19 15.30
C ILE A 158 -7.16 -7.68 15.02
N SER A 159 -8.15 -8.33 14.41
CA SER A 159 -8.03 -9.68 13.91
C SER A 159 -8.41 -9.75 12.45
N VAL A 160 -7.75 -10.61 11.69
CA VAL A 160 -8.08 -10.89 10.30
C VAL A 160 -8.60 -12.32 10.20
N ALA A 161 -9.76 -12.50 9.57
CA ALA A 161 -10.36 -13.80 9.35
C ALA A 161 -9.67 -14.54 8.19
N ILE A 162 -8.67 -15.37 8.51
CA ILE A 162 -7.88 -16.14 7.54
C ILE A 162 -8.32 -17.60 7.61
N ARG A 163 -8.91 -18.12 6.52
CA ARG A 163 -9.36 -19.53 6.43
C ARG A 163 -10.24 -19.92 7.62
N CYS A 164 -11.22 -19.08 7.95
CA CYS A 164 -12.16 -19.24 9.07
C CYS A 164 -11.50 -19.20 10.47
N ARG A 165 -10.26 -18.72 10.60
CA ARG A 165 -9.60 -18.48 11.88
C ARG A 165 -9.40 -17.00 12.09
N SER A 166 -9.68 -16.54 13.30
CA SER A 166 -9.35 -15.17 13.73
C SER A 166 -7.86 -15.12 14.06
N VAL A 167 -7.08 -14.40 13.25
CA VAL A 167 -5.63 -14.28 13.43
C VAL A 167 -5.30 -12.85 13.88
N PRO A 168 -4.60 -12.67 15.01
CA PRO A 168 -4.35 -11.34 15.55
C PRO A 168 -3.35 -10.55 14.70
N ALA A 169 -3.59 -9.25 14.61
CA ALA A 169 -2.79 -8.26 13.92
C ALA A 169 -2.82 -6.93 14.68
N VAL A 170 -1.88 -6.04 14.36
CA VAL A 170 -1.80 -4.71 14.98
C VAL A 170 -1.71 -3.64 13.91
N VAL A 171 -2.47 -2.55 14.10
CA VAL A 171 -2.39 -1.38 13.24
C VAL A 171 -0.99 -0.77 13.35
N ALA A 172 -0.32 -0.62 12.22
CA ALA A 172 1.07 -0.22 12.14
C ALA A 172 1.28 0.83 11.05
N LYS A 173 2.42 1.53 11.12
CA LYS A 173 2.76 2.58 10.17
C LYS A 173 3.80 2.06 9.17
N PRO A 174 3.56 2.16 7.85
CA PRO A 174 4.60 1.91 6.85
C PRO A 174 5.63 3.06 6.83
N PRO A 175 6.88 2.81 6.37
CA PRO A 175 7.36 1.54 5.85
C PRO A 175 7.58 0.49 6.95
N PHE A 176 7.29 -0.78 6.65
CA PHE A 176 7.46 -1.88 7.60
C PHE A 176 8.93 -2.31 7.79
N HIS A 177 9.81 -1.89 6.87
CA HIS A 177 11.26 -2.00 7.02
C HIS A 177 11.85 -0.69 7.59
N LYS A 178 12.94 -0.79 8.35
CA LYS A 178 13.72 0.39 8.74
C LYS A 178 14.46 0.91 7.50
N LYS A 179 14.37 2.21 7.21
CA LYS A 179 15.28 2.86 6.27
C LYS A 179 16.70 2.71 6.81
N LYS A 180 17.59 2.11 6.02
CA LYS A 180 19.03 2.10 6.30
C LYS A 180 19.63 3.48 6.09
#